data_AF-A0A959U374-F1
#
_entry.id   AF-A0A959U374-F1
#
_cell.length_a   1.000
_cell.length_b   1.000
_cell.length_c   1.000
_cell.angle_alpha   90.00
_cell.angle_beta   90.00
_cell.angle_gamma   90.00
#
_symmetry.space_group_name_H-M   'P 1'
#
loop_
_entity.id
_entity.type
_entity.pdbx_description
1 polymer ?
#
loop_
_entity_poly.entity_id
_entity_poly.type
_entity_poly.pdbx_seq_one_letter_code
_entity_poly.pdbx_strand_id
1 'polypeptide(L)'
;MEHRDIIADQIEQMGKVLAYILHDFLRLSGDVPVTQAMEETDHRLQNELDLDPEKVIGLPEEQLMSYLSSRLKADSQLEQLADFLLQTGMTVAPHDQNEAMRRLQRALEIYHTLELQTRTTSLDILAKKKKISEWLSESA
;
A
#
# COMPACT_ATOMS: atom_id res chain seq x y z
N MET A 1 12.22 -8.48 -28.10
CA MET A 1 12.71 -8.85 -26.76
C MET A 1 12.83 -7.61 -25.89
N GLU A 2 13.41 -6.51 -26.38
CA GLU A 2 13.64 -5.25 -25.64
C GLU A 2 12.46 -4.65 -24.86
N HIS A 3 11.23 -4.62 -25.40
CA HIS A 3 10.09 -4.02 -24.67
C HIS A 3 9.63 -4.83 -23.45
N ARG A 4 9.79 -6.15 -23.47
CA ARG A 4 9.41 -7.00 -22.33
C ARG A 4 10.39 -6.83 -21.18
N ASP A 5 11.67 -6.67 -21.50
CA ASP A 5 12.73 -6.49 -20.52
C ASP A 5 12.59 -5.13 -19.83
N ILE A 6 12.31 -4.05 -20.58
CA ILE A 6 12.07 -2.71 -20.01
C ILE A 6 10.88 -2.70 -19.03
N ILE A 7 9.77 -3.39 -19.38
CA ILE A 7 8.60 -3.45 -18.50
C ILE A 7 8.91 -4.24 -17.23
N ALA A 8 9.64 -5.36 -17.34
CA ALA A 8 10.04 -6.15 -16.18
C ALA A 8 10.95 -5.34 -15.22
N ASP A 9 11.90 -4.59 -15.77
CA ASP A 9 12.80 -3.73 -15.00
C ASP A 9 12.04 -2.62 -14.27
N GLN A 10 11.04 -2.00 -14.93
CA GLN A 10 10.18 -0.99 -14.30
C GLN A 10 9.33 -1.57 -13.17
N ILE A 11 8.83 -2.80 -13.34
CA ILE A 11 8.08 -3.50 -12.29
C ILE A 11 8.96 -3.72 -11.06
N GLU A 12 10.17 -4.25 -11.27
CA GLU A 12 11.11 -4.54 -10.19
C GLU A 12 11.59 -3.25 -9.50
N GLN A 13 11.90 -2.20 -10.25
CA GLN A 13 12.37 -0.93 -9.72
C GLN A 13 11.34 -0.30 -8.77
N MET A 14 10.07 -0.30 -9.16
CA MET A 14 9.03 0.30 -8.34
C MET A 14 8.79 -0.46 -7.04
N GLY A 15 8.81 -1.80 -7.11
CA GLY A 15 8.71 -2.63 -5.90
C GLY A 15 9.88 -2.43 -4.94
N LYS A 16 11.09 -2.23 -5.46
CA LYS A 16 12.26 -1.88 -4.64
C LYS A 16 12.08 -0.53 -3.96
N VAL A 17 11.58 0.47 -4.67
CA VAL A 17 11.32 1.80 -4.10
C VAL A 17 10.31 1.71 -2.95
N LEU A 18 9.19 1.01 -3.13
CA LEU A 18 8.21 0.77 -2.04
C LEU A 18 8.85 0.08 -0.83
N ALA A 19 9.68 -0.94 -1.06
CA ALA A 19 10.38 -1.64 0.00
C ALA A 19 11.37 -0.73 0.77
N TYR A 20 12.10 0.14 0.06
CA TYR A 20 12.99 1.12 0.69
C TYR A 20 12.24 2.16 1.51
N ILE A 21 11.12 2.68 0.98
CA ILE A 21 10.27 3.62 1.71
C ILE A 21 9.74 2.96 2.98
N LEU A 22 9.24 1.72 2.89
CA LEU A 22 8.76 0.97 4.06
C LEU A 22 9.87 0.72 5.09
N HIS A 23 11.05 0.30 4.64
CA HIS A 23 12.19 0.09 5.52
C HIS A 23 12.52 1.35 6.32
N ASP A 24 12.58 2.50 5.63
CA ASP A 24 12.92 3.76 6.27
C ASP A 24 11.80 4.25 7.19
N PHE A 25 10.53 4.05 6.83
CA PHE A 25 9.41 4.30 7.74
C PHE A 25 9.54 3.50 9.03
N LEU A 26 9.80 2.19 8.95
CA LEU A 26 9.93 1.33 10.13
C LEU A 26 11.10 1.77 11.00
N ARG A 27 12.24 2.12 10.40
CA ARG A 27 13.39 2.67 11.12
C ARG A 27 13.03 3.99 11.82
N LEU A 28 12.48 4.96 11.07
CA LEU A 28 12.10 6.28 11.60
C LEU A 28 11.04 6.18 12.68
N SER A 29 10.07 5.26 12.57
CA SER A 29 9.02 5.07 13.58
C SER A 29 9.55 4.64 14.95
N GLY A 30 10.79 4.12 15.02
CA GLY A 30 11.49 3.84 16.28
C GLY A 30 12.35 5.00 16.80
N ASP A 31 12.71 5.95 15.93
CA ASP A 31 13.63 7.06 16.22
C ASP A 31 12.89 8.39 16.48
N VAL A 32 11.74 8.60 15.84
CA VAL A 32 10.94 9.84 15.87
C VAL A 32 9.45 9.53 16.07
N PRO A 33 8.60 10.52 16.44
CA PRO A 33 7.15 10.30 16.52
C PRO A 33 6.59 9.71 15.23
N VAL A 34 5.71 8.72 15.34
CA VAL A 34 5.15 8.00 14.19
C VAL A 34 4.46 8.92 13.19
N THR A 35 3.85 10.02 13.64
CA THR A 35 3.28 11.05 12.77
C THR A 35 4.33 11.70 11.87
N GLN A 36 5.50 12.03 12.43
CA GLN A 36 6.61 12.60 11.67
C GLN A 36 7.23 11.57 10.70
N ALA A 37 7.38 10.31 11.15
CA ALA A 37 7.80 9.23 10.26
C ALA A 37 6.82 9.05 9.08
N MET A 38 5.52 9.24 9.33
CA MET A 38 4.49 9.14 8.30
C MET A 38 4.52 10.31 7.33
N GLU A 39 4.70 11.54 7.80
CA GLU A 39 4.86 12.72 6.92
C GLU A 39 6.03 12.54 5.93
N GLU A 40 7.17 12.04 6.39
CA GLU A 40 8.32 11.73 5.53
C GLU A 40 7.98 10.62 4.53
N THR A 41 7.29 9.58 5.00
CA THR A 41 6.86 8.44 4.17
C THR A 41 5.93 8.88 3.05
N ASP A 42 4.97 9.74 3.36
CA ASP A 42 4.00 10.30 2.43
C ASP A 42 4.67 11.23 1.41
N HIS A 43 5.63 12.03 1.85
CA HIS A 43 6.47 12.85 0.96
C HIS A 43 7.27 11.99 -0.03
N ARG A 44 7.79 10.84 0.42
CA ARG A 44 8.54 9.92 -0.45
C ARG A 44 7.65 9.17 -1.43
N LEU A 45 6.45 8.72 -1.03
CA LEU A 45 5.47 8.14 -1.95
C LEU A 45 5.15 9.10 -3.10
N GLN A 46 4.92 10.37 -2.78
CA GLN A 46 4.62 11.38 -3.78
C GLN A 46 5.80 11.65 -4.72
N ASN A 47 7.00 11.80 -4.18
CA ASN A 47 8.16 12.23 -4.98
C ASN A 47 8.84 11.09 -5.75
N GLU A 48 8.89 9.88 -5.18
CA GLU A 48 9.60 8.75 -5.78
C GLU A 48 8.68 7.88 -6.65
N LEU A 49 7.38 7.86 -6.38
CA LEU A 49 6.41 6.99 -7.05
C LEU A 49 5.26 7.72 -7.74
N ASP A 50 5.21 9.05 -7.67
CA ASP A 50 4.05 9.87 -8.12
C ASP A 50 2.72 9.41 -7.49
N LEU A 51 2.78 8.83 -6.29
CA LEU A 51 1.62 8.39 -5.54
C LEU A 51 1.26 9.43 -4.50
N ASP A 52 0.16 10.14 -4.75
CA ASP A 52 -0.42 11.13 -3.85
C ASP A 52 -1.11 10.39 -2.68
N PRO A 53 -0.56 10.48 -1.46
CA PRO A 53 -1.08 9.75 -0.31
C PRO A 53 -2.53 10.11 -0.02
N GLU A 54 -2.93 11.38 -0.19
CA GLU A 54 -4.31 11.81 0.03
C GLU A 54 -5.25 11.17 -0.99
N LYS A 55 -4.83 11.01 -2.24
CA LYS A 55 -5.62 10.30 -3.25
C LYS A 55 -5.68 8.80 -2.97
N VAL A 56 -4.57 8.19 -2.59
CA VAL A 56 -4.50 6.75 -2.26
C VAL A 56 -5.43 6.43 -1.08
N ILE A 57 -5.48 7.28 -0.05
CA ILE A 57 -6.33 7.05 1.12
C ILE A 57 -7.75 7.61 0.98
N GLY A 58 -7.97 8.62 0.14
CA GLY A 58 -9.21 9.41 0.10
C GLY A 58 -10.13 9.14 -1.07
N LEU A 59 -9.65 8.61 -2.20
CA LEU A 59 -10.49 8.38 -3.38
C LEU A 59 -11.58 7.32 -3.12
N PRO A 60 -12.78 7.43 -3.73
CA PRO A 60 -13.72 6.31 -3.79
C PRO A 60 -13.09 5.09 -4.48
N GLU A 61 -13.46 3.87 -4.08
CA GLU A 61 -12.87 2.61 -4.60
C GLU A 61 -12.80 2.55 -6.14
N GLU A 62 -13.90 2.92 -6.83
CA GLU A 62 -13.96 2.96 -8.29
C GLU A 62 -12.93 3.91 -8.91
N GLN A 63 -12.67 5.04 -8.26
CA GLN A 63 -11.71 6.05 -8.72
C GLN A 63 -10.28 5.69 -8.31
N LEU A 64 -10.11 5.03 -7.16
CA LEU A 64 -8.83 4.56 -6.66
C LEU A 64 -8.19 3.60 -7.66
N MET A 65 -8.94 2.61 -8.16
CA MET A 65 -8.36 1.63 -9.08
C MET A 65 -7.99 2.25 -10.44
N SER A 66 -8.77 3.23 -10.92
CA SER A 66 -8.40 4.02 -12.10
C SER A 66 -7.12 4.84 -11.86
N TYR A 67 -7.03 5.47 -10.70
CA TYR A 67 -5.85 6.23 -10.28
C TYR A 67 -4.60 5.34 -10.20
N LEU A 68 -4.70 4.19 -9.53
CA LEU A 68 -3.60 3.27 -9.33
C LEU A 68 -3.18 2.58 -10.63
N SER A 69 -4.10 2.08 -11.45
CA SER A 69 -3.76 1.43 -12.75
C SER A 69 -3.09 2.37 -13.77
N SER A 70 -3.30 3.69 -13.62
CA SER A 70 -2.58 4.67 -14.42
C SER A 70 -1.08 4.76 -14.07
N ARG A 71 -0.68 4.33 -12.87
CA ARG A 71 0.70 4.42 -12.32
C ARG A 71 1.36 3.06 -12.12
N LEU A 72 0.63 2.11 -11.55
CA LEU A 72 1.04 0.75 -11.25
C LEU A 72 0.54 -0.15 -12.38
N LYS A 73 1.47 -0.71 -13.15
CA LYS A 73 1.18 -1.44 -14.39
C LYS A 73 1.10 -2.95 -14.19
N ALA A 74 1.53 -3.45 -13.04
CA ALA A 74 1.48 -4.87 -12.71
C ALA A 74 0.75 -5.14 -11.40
N ASP A 75 0.06 -6.27 -11.36
CA ASP A 75 -0.66 -6.76 -10.18
C ASP A 75 0.28 -6.91 -8.97
N SER A 76 1.53 -7.33 -9.20
CA SER A 76 2.54 -7.42 -8.14
C SER A 76 2.87 -6.08 -7.50
N GLN A 77 2.77 -4.98 -8.25
CA GLN A 77 3.00 -3.63 -7.73
C GLN A 77 1.82 -3.14 -6.89
N LEU A 78 0.60 -3.47 -7.30
CA LEU A 78 -0.60 -3.23 -6.51
C LEU A 78 -0.56 -4.03 -5.21
N GLU A 79 -0.13 -5.29 -5.26
CA GLU A 79 0.03 -6.13 -4.07
C GLU A 79 1.08 -5.54 -3.12
N GLN A 80 2.22 -5.09 -3.64
CA GLN A 80 3.25 -4.41 -2.86
C GLN A 80 2.75 -3.12 -2.21
N LEU A 81 1.92 -2.33 -2.90
CA LEU A 81 1.29 -1.16 -2.31
C LEU A 81 0.29 -1.55 -1.20
N ALA A 82 -0.51 -2.59 -1.40
CA ALA A 82 -1.42 -3.09 -0.38
C ALA A 82 -0.67 -3.60 0.85
N ASP A 83 0.48 -4.26 0.66
CA ASP A 83 1.37 -4.68 1.74
C ASP A 83 1.95 -3.48 2.47
N PHE A 84 2.42 -2.48 1.73
CA PHE A 84 2.91 -1.24 2.28
C PHE A 84 1.84 -0.55 3.17
N LEU A 85 0.61 -0.42 2.68
CA LEU A 85 -0.52 0.19 3.41
C LEU A 85 -0.90 -0.62 4.64
N LEU A 86 -0.86 -1.96 4.54
CA LEU A 86 -1.07 -2.85 5.68
C LEU A 86 -0.02 -2.62 6.78
N GLN A 87 1.27 -2.62 6.41
CA GLN A 87 2.35 -2.47 7.40
C GLN A 87 2.32 -1.09 8.04
N THR A 88 2.23 -0.02 7.22
CA THR A 88 2.15 1.35 7.74
C THR A 88 0.91 1.58 8.59
N GLY A 89 -0.26 1.08 8.18
CA GLY A 89 -1.49 1.15 8.98
C GLY A 89 -1.37 0.44 10.33
N MET A 90 -0.78 -0.76 10.37
CA MET A 90 -0.56 -1.50 11.61
C MET A 90 0.41 -0.79 12.56
N THR A 91 1.45 -0.14 12.03
CA THR A 91 2.40 0.66 12.85
C THR A 91 1.77 1.96 13.35
N VAL A 92 0.88 2.58 12.57
CA VAL A 92 0.19 3.82 12.97
C VAL A 92 -0.93 3.57 13.98
N ALA A 93 -1.56 2.39 13.96
CA ALA A 93 -2.73 2.04 14.78
C ALA A 93 -2.65 2.45 16.27
N PRO A 94 -1.52 2.28 16.99
CA PRO A 94 -1.42 2.69 18.40
C PRO A 94 -1.41 4.21 18.62
N HIS A 95 -1.21 5.00 17.56
CA HIS A 95 -0.98 6.45 17.62
C HIS A 95 -2.10 7.26 16.95
N ASP A 96 -2.64 6.76 15.83
CA ASP A 96 -3.74 7.39 15.11
C ASP A 96 -4.63 6.31 14.47
N GLN A 97 -5.70 5.95 15.19
CA GLN A 97 -6.62 4.90 14.77
C GLN A 97 -7.38 5.26 13.48
N ASN A 98 -7.68 6.54 13.24
CA ASN A 98 -8.38 6.98 12.05
C ASN A 98 -7.49 6.84 10.81
N GLU A 99 -6.23 7.26 10.92
CA GLU A 99 -5.27 7.12 9.83
C GLU A 99 -4.96 5.65 9.54
N ALA A 100 -4.78 4.84 10.59
CA ALA A 100 -4.63 3.40 10.45
C ALA A 100 -5.82 2.76 9.73
N MET A 101 -7.05 3.10 10.14
CA MET A 101 -8.27 2.59 9.52
C MET A 101 -8.33 2.94 8.03
N ARG A 102 -8.04 4.19 7.67
CA ARG A 102 -7.99 4.60 6.25
C ARG A 102 -7.01 3.75 5.45
N ARG A 103 -5.77 3.59 5.91
CA ARG A 103 -4.74 2.79 5.21
C ARG A 103 -5.12 1.33 5.09
N LEU A 104 -5.63 0.74 6.18
CA LEU A 104 -6.02 -0.66 6.23
C LEU A 104 -7.22 -0.95 5.32
N GLN A 105 -8.20 -0.05 5.27
CA GLN A 105 -9.33 -0.17 4.35
C GLN A 105 -8.87 -0.13 2.89
N ARG A 106 -7.90 0.72 2.53
CA ARG A 106 -7.35 0.74 1.17
C ARG A 106 -6.55 -0.51 0.83
N ALA A 107 -5.76 -1.03 1.76
CA ALA A 107 -5.10 -2.31 1.57
C ALA A 107 -6.13 -3.41 1.25
N LEU A 108 -7.24 -3.45 1.97
CA LEU A 108 -8.32 -4.42 1.77
C LEU A 108 -8.99 -4.30 0.39
N GLU A 109 -9.30 -3.07 -0.05
CA GLU A 109 -9.90 -2.80 -1.36
C GLU A 109 -8.97 -3.21 -2.52
N ILE A 110 -7.66 -2.92 -2.40
CA ILE A 110 -6.67 -3.33 -3.40
C ILE A 110 -6.56 -4.86 -3.45
N TYR A 111 -6.47 -5.54 -2.29
CA TYR A 111 -6.47 -7.01 -2.26
C TYR A 111 -7.73 -7.62 -2.86
N HIS A 112 -8.90 -7.04 -2.58
CA HIS A 112 -10.15 -7.50 -3.16
C HIS A 112 -10.14 -7.39 -4.69
N THR A 113 -9.66 -6.25 -5.21
CA THR A 113 -9.56 -6.02 -6.65
C THR A 113 -8.59 -7.01 -7.32
N LEU A 114 -7.45 -7.27 -6.69
CA LEU A 114 -6.46 -8.24 -7.18
C LEU A 114 -7.04 -9.67 -7.29
N GLU A 115 -7.83 -10.11 -6.32
CA GLU A 115 -8.51 -11.41 -6.39
C GLU A 115 -9.51 -11.47 -7.56
N LEU A 116 -10.26 -10.40 -7.80
CA LEU A 116 -11.23 -10.32 -8.90
C LEU A 116 -10.54 -10.35 -10.27
N GLN A 117 -9.40 -9.67 -10.41
CA GLN A 117 -8.64 -9.57 -11.67
C GLN A 117 -7.92 -10.88 -12.00
N THR A 118 -7.19 -11.44 -11.03
CA THR A 118 -6.37 -12.64 -11.24
C THR A 118 -7.22 -13.92 -11.30
N ARG A 119 -8.46 -13.88 -10.78
CA ARG A 119 -9.33 -15.06 -10.55
C ARG A 119 -8.64 -16.15 -9.72
N THR A 120 -7.58 -15.78 -9.00
CA THR A 120 -6.80 -16.65 -8.15
C THR A 120 -6.67 -15.99 -6.81
N THR A 121 -7.01 -16.73 -5.76
CA THR A 121 -6.83 -16.25 -4.40
C THR A 121 -5.58 -16.91 -3.83
N SER A 122 -4.56 -16.10 -3.55
CA SER A 122 -3.39 -16.55 -2.78
C SER A 122 -3.80 -16.76 -1.31
N LEU A 123 -3.30 -17.83 -0.69
CA LEU A 123 -3.47 -18.05 0.75
C LEU A 123 -2.90 -16.89 1.57
N ASP A 124 -1.86 -16.24 1.06
CA ASP A 124 -1.24 -15.07 1.69
C ASP A 124 -2.19 -13.86 1.68
N ILE A 125 -2.83 -13.57 0.53
CA ILE A 125 -3.83 -12.50 0.42
C ILE A 125 -5.02 -12.77 1.36
N LEU A 126 -5.50 -14.01 1.47
CA LEU A 126 -6.56 -14.35 2.43
C LEU A 126 -6.16 -14.08 3.88
N ALA A 127 -4.93 -14.46 4.25
CA ALA A 127 -4.43 -14.22 5.59
C ALA A 127 -4.32 -12.72 5.90
N LYS A 128 -3.81 -11.93 4.95
CA LYS A 128 -3.69 -10.47 5.05
C LYS A 128 -5.06 -9.79 5.17
N LYS A 129 -6.02 -10.16 4.31
CA LYS A 129 -7.41 -9.65 4.38
C LYS A 129 -8.07 -10.00 5.70
N LYS A 130 -7.93 -11.25 6.16
CA LYS A 130 -8.47 -11.69 7.46
C LYS A 130 -7.90 -10.84 8.59
N LYS A 131 -6.58 -10.65 8.63
CA LYS A 131 -5.91 -9.79 9.62
C LYS A 131 -6.47 -8.38 9.63
N ILE A 132 -6.68 -7.78 8.45
CA ILE A 132 -7.27 -6.45 8.32
C ILE A 132 -8.70 -6.43 8.83
N SER A 133 -9.54 -7.38 8.41
CA SER A 133 -10.95 -7.44 8.82
C SER A 133 -11.13 -7.65 10.32
N GLU A 134 -10.30 -8.49 10.95
CA GLU A 134 -10.29 -8.67 12.40
C GLU A 134 -9.99 -7.35 13.10
N TRP A 135 -8.92 -6.65 12.70
CA TRP A 135 -8.55 -5.36 13.28
C TRP A 135 -9.63 -4.28 13.10
N LEU A 136 -10.23 -4.19 11.90
CA LEU A 136 -11.30 -3.23 11.62
C LEU A 136 -12.57 -3.52 12.43
N SER A 137 -12.88 -4.79 12.70
CA SER A 137 -14.04 -5.17 13.51
C SER A 137 -13.87 -4.88 15.00
N GLU A 138 -12.63 -4.93 15.51
CA GLU A 138 -12.29 -4.58 16.89
C GLU A 138 -12.18 -3.07 17.13
N SER A 139 -12.03 -2.31 16.03
CA SER A 139 -11.81 -0.86 16.04
C SER A 139 -13.06 -0.02 15.76
N ALA A 140 -14.18 -0.65 15.40
CA ALA A 140 -15.47 -0.02 15.09
C ALA A 140 -16.36 0.11 16.33
#